data_AF-A0A7W8KIE6-F1
#
_entry.id   AF-A0A7W8KIE6-F1
#
_cell.length_a   1.000
_cell.length_b   1.000
_cell.length_c   1.000
_cell.angle_alpha   90.00
_cell.angle_beta   90.00
_cell.angle_gamma   90.00
#
_symmetry.space_group_name_H-M   'P 1'
#
loop_
_entity.id
_entity.type
_entity.pdbx_description
1 polymer ?
#
loop_
_entity_poly.entity_id
_entity_poly.type
_entity_poly.pdbx_seq_one_letter_code
_entity_poly.pdbx_strand_id
1 'polypeptide(L)'
;MQFIRSAQHVGFSLSEIARILRVRADGHKPCAEVHEELRVHLQAVRRQLTQLQALEAELAGRLAYAQTHPDPECDSPGCVYLNPAVP
;
A
#
# COMPACT_ATOMS: atom_id res chain seq x y z
N MET A 1 -20.79 -8.85 -17.63
CA MET A 1 -19.72 -9.26 -16.69
C MET A 1 -19.27 -8.08 -15.83
N GLN A 2 -20.10 -7.63 -14.88
CA GLN A 2 -19.79 -6.46 -14.03
C GLN A 2 -19.13 -6.89 -12.71
N PHE A 3 -19.54 -8.04 -12.17
CA PHE A 3 -19.01 -8.62 -10.93
C PHE A 3 -17.48 -8.82 -10.93
N ILE A 4 -16.94 -9.54 -11.92
CA ILE A 4 -15.49 -9.87 -11.97
C ILE A 4 -14.64 -8.60 -12.00
N ARG A 5 -15.00 -7.63 -12.86
CA ARG A 5 -14.28 -6.36 -12.97
C ARG A 5 -14.33 -5.55 -11.68
N SER A 6 -15.48 -5.49 -11.01
CA SER A 6 -15.62 -4.82 -9.72
C SER A 6 -14.78 -5.48 -8.62
N ALA A 7 -14.75 -6.82 -8.58
CA ALA A 7 -13.94 -7.56 -7.61
C ALA A 7 -12.44 -7.34 -7.84
N GLN A 8 -11.98 -7.40 -9.09
CA GLN A 8 -10.58 -7.11 -9.43
C GLN A 8 -10.16 -5.69 -9.06
N HIS A 9 -11.04 -4.71 -9.29
CA HIS A 9 -10.77 -3.31 -8.97
C HIS A 9 -10.51 -3.07 -7.47
N VAL A 10 -11.09 -3.88 -6.58
CA VAL A 10 -10.92 -3.75 -5.13
C VAL A 10 -9.89 -4.72 -4.55
N GLY A 11 -9.09 -5.38 -5.39
CA GLY A 11 -7.93 -6.17 -4.96
C GLY A 11 -8.10 -7.68 -5.01
N PHE A 12 -9.26 -8.21 -5.44
CA PHE A 12 -9.43 -9.65 -5.56
C PHE A 12 -8.65 -10.20 -6.76
N SER A 13 -7.85 -11.22 -6.51
CA SER A 13 -7.23 -12.07 -7.51
C SER A 13 -8.26 -12.94 -8.23
N LEU A 14 -7.89 -13.42 -9.42
CA LEU A 14 -8.72 -14.36 -10.18
C LEU A 14 -9.00 -15.66 -9.41
N SER A 15 -8.06 -16.12 -8.58
CA SER A 15 -8.22 -17.30 -7.74
C SER A 15 -9.27 -17.11 -6.65
N GLU A 16 -9.32 -15.94 -6.00
CA GLU A 16 -10.33 -15.63 -4.99
C GLU A 16 -11.71 -15.50 -5.63
N ILE A 17 -11.80 -14.83 -6.79
CA ILE A 17 -13.04 -14.72 -7.56
C ILE A 17 -13.54 -16.11 -7.99
N ALA A 18 -12.65 -16.99 -8.46
CA ALA A 18 -13.00 -18.35 -8.84
C ALA A 18 -13.51 -19.19 -7.65
N ARG A 19 -12.97 -18.97 -6.45
CA ARG A 19 -13.48 -19.61 -5.22
C ARG A 19 -14.90 -19.14 -4.89
N ILE A 20 -15.15 -17.84 -4.90
CA ILE A 20 -16.48 -17.25 -4.66
C ILE A 20 -17.53 -17.79 -5.66
N LEU A 21 -17.14 -17.90 -6.93
CA LEU A 21 -18.01 -18.44 -7.97
C LEU A 21 -18.34 -19.93 -7.76
N ARG A 22 -17.39 -20.73 -7.29
CA ARG A 22 -17.62 -22.15 -6.95
C ARG A 22 -18.61 -22.31 -5.79
N VAL A 23 -18.41 -21.57 -4.69
CA VAL A 23 -19.33 -21.60 -3.53
C VAL A 23 -20.76 -21.29 -3.95
N ARG A 24 -20.93 -20.30 -4.84
CA ARG A 24 -22.25 -19.97 -5.42
C ARG A 24 -22.79 -21.06 -6.34
N ALA A 25 -21.95 -21.69 -7.16
CA ALA A 25 -22.36 -22.78 -8.03
C ALA A 25 -22.85 -24.00 -7.24
N ASP A 26 -22.29 -24.23 -6.05
CA ASP A 26 -22.69 -25.29 -5.11
C ASP A 26 -23.98 -24.93 -4.32
N GLY A 27 -24.67 -23.84 -4.67
CA GLY A 27 -25.93 -23.40 -4.05
C GLY A 27 -25.77 -22.62 -2.74
N HIS A 28 -24.54 -22.36 -2.28
CA HIS A 28 -24.26 -21.64 -1.05
C HIS A 28 -24.14 -20.12 -1.27
N LYS A 29 -24.36 -19.34 -0.21
CA LYS A 29 -24.17 -17.88 -0.24
C LYS A 29 -22.74 -17.54 0.21
N PRO A 30 -21.87 -17.00 -0.67
CA PRO A 30 -20.48 -16.70 -0.31
C PRO A 30 -20.33 -15.39 0.49
N CYS A 31 -21.42 -14.75 0.94
CA CYS A 31 -21.38 -13.40 1.49
C CYS A 31 -20.44 -13.25 2.70
N ALA A 32 -20.41 -14.25 3.59
CA ALA A 32 -19.52 -14.24 4.76
C ALA A 32 -18.04 -14.32 4.36
N GLU A 33 -17.74 -15.15 3.36
CA GLU A 33 -16.39 -15.27 2.80
C GLU A 33 -15.95 -13.97 2.13
N VAL A 34 -16.79 -13.40 1.27
CA VAL A 34 -16.49 -12.12 0.59
C VAL A 34 -16.28 -10.99 1.61
N HIS A 35 -17.07 -10.96 2.68
CA HIS A 35 -16.91 -9.98 3.76
C HIS A 35 -15.54 -10.08 4.43
N GLU A 36 -15.07 -11.29 4.69
CA GLU A 36 -13.77 -11.49 5.32
C GLU A 36 -12.61 -11.15 4.37
N GLU A 37 -12.71 -11.52 3.10
CA GLU A 37 -11.72 -11.13 2.09
C GLU A 37 -11.63 -9.59 1.95
N LEU A 38 -12.78 -8.90 1.92
CA LEU A 38 -12.80 -7.43 1.89
C LEU A 38 -12.09 -6.82 3.11
N ARG A 39 -12.26 -7.42 4.30
CA ARG A 39 -11.60 -6.98 5.53
C ARG A 39 -10.08 -7.13 5.41
N VAL A 40 -9.61 -8.26 4.88
CA VAL A 40 -8.18 -8.54 4.65
C VAL A 40 -7.57 -7.55 3.65
N HIS A 41 -8.22 -7.36 2.50
CA HIS A 41 -7.77 -6.41 1.47
C HIS A 41 -7.71 -4.97 2.00
N LEU A 42 -8.74 -4.53 2.74
CA LEU A 42 -8.75 -3.21 3.38
C LEU A 42 -7.60 -3.05 4.38
N GLN A 43 -7.31 -4.07 5.17
CA GLN A 43 -6.19 -4.03 6.12
C GLN A 43 -4.84 -3.99 5.40
N ALA A 44 -4.68 -4.69 4.28
CA ALA A 44 -3.49 -4.61 3.45
C ALA A 44 -3.28 -3.20 2.87
N VAL A 45 -4.32 -2.60 2.30
CA VAL A 45 -4.29 -1.22 1.78
C VAL A 45 -3.92 -0.23 2.89
N ARG A 46 -4.53 -0.34 4.07
CA ARG A 46 -4.20 0.54 5.21
C ARG A 46 -2.74 0.43 5.64
N ARG A 47 -2.18 -0.78 5.68
CA ARG A 47 -0.75 -0.97 5.98
C ARG A 47 0.15 -0.31 4.93
N GLN A 48 -0.18 -0.48 3.66
CA GLN A 48 0.57 0.15 2.57
C GLN A 48 0.49 1.67 2.64
N LEU A 49 -0.69 2.24 2.95
CA LEU A 49 -0.84 3.68 3.16
C LEU A 49 0.04 4.18 4.30
N THR A 50 0.06 3.49 5.44
CA THR A 50 0.95 3.87 6.56
C THR A 50 2.43 3.84 6.17
N GLN A 51 2.85 2.84 5.40
CA GLN A 51 4.23 2.77 4.89
C GLN A 51 4.55 3.92 3.93
N LEU A 52 3.63 4.23 3.02
CA LEU A 52 3.80 5.34 2.07
C LEU A 52 3.82 6.69 2.79
N GLN A 53 2.98 6.89 3.80
CA GLN A 53 2.99 8.11 4.63
C GLN A 53 4.29 8.29 5.40
N ALA A 54 4.86 7.19 5.93
CA ALA A 54 6.15 7.23 6.61
C ALA A 54 7.28 7.62 5.63
N LEU A 55 7.28 7.02 4.43
CA LEU A 55 8.23 7.36 3.38
C LEU A 55 8.07 8.81 2.90
N GLU A 56 6.85 9.28 2.74
CA GLU A 56 6.54 10.67 2.39
C GLU A 56 7.11 11.64 3.43
N ALA A 57 6.90 11.37 4.72
CA ALA A 57 7.42 12.19 5.80
C ALA A 57 8.97 12.23 5.81
N GLU A 58 9.61 11.08 5.58
CA GLU A 58 11.07 11.00 5.46
C GLU A 58 11.60 11.84 4.29
N LEU A 59 10.99 11.72 3.11
CA LEU A 59 11.35 12.50 1.93
C LEU A 59 11.13 14.00 2.15
N ALA A 60 10.01 14.38 2.78
CA ALA A 60 9.71 15.77 3.11
C ALA A 60 10.75 16.36 4.08
N GLY A 61 11.15 15.61 5.11
CA GLY A 61 12.19 16.04 6.05
C GLY A 61 13.54 16.26 5.38
N ARG A 62 13.96 15.34 4.51
CA ARG A 62 15.20 15.46 3.72
C ARG A 62 15.17 16.68 2.79
N LEU A 63 14.03 16.92 2.12
CA LEU A 63 13.87 18.07 1.25
C LEU A 63 13.92 19.39 2.02
N ALA A 64 13.28 19.47 3.19
CA ALA A 64 13.33 20.65 4.04
C ALA A 64 14.76 20.97 4.51
N TYR A 65 15.54 19.94 4.87
CA TYR A 65 16.95 20.11 5.19
C TYR A 65 17.75 20.64 3.98
N ALA A 66 17.55 20.08 2.79
CA ALA A 66 18.24 20.54 1.58
C ALA A 66 17.90 21.98 1.20
N GLN A 67 16.64 22.41 1.39
CA GLN A 67 16.21 23.77 1.14
C GLN A 67 16.83 24.79 2.11
N THR A 68 17.09 24.39 3.35
CA THR A 68 17.71 25.25 4.38
C THR A 68 19.23 25.25 4.33
N HIS A 69 19.83 24.23 3.71
CA HIS A 69 21.27 24.06 3.56
C HIS A 69 21.61 23.77 2.09
N PRO A 70 21.58 24.78 1.20
CA PRO A 70 21.74 24.56 -0.24
C PRO A 70 23.17 24.22 -0.68
N ASP A 71 24.18 24.51 0.16
CA ASP A 71 25.59 24.19 -0.09
C ASP A 71 26.26 23.67 1.21
N PRO A 72 25.94 22.44 1.64
CA PRO A 72 26.49 21.86 2.85
C PRO A 72 27.89 21.29 2.57
N GLU A 73 28.79 21.39 3.55
CA GLU A 73 30.09 20.71 3.49
C GLU A 73 29.89 19.20 3.32
N CYS A 74 30.43 18.64 2.23
CA CYS A 74 30.26 17.24 1.85
C CYS A 74 31.57 16.46 2.01
N ASP A 75 32.06 16.39 3.24
CA ASP A 75 33.31 15.69 3.57
C ASP A 75 33.13 14.16 3.72
N SER A 76 31.89 13.67 3.57
CA SER A 76 31.56 12.25 3.63
C SER A 76 31.49 11.63 2.22
N PRO A 77 31.76 10.32 2.06
CA PRO A 77 31.62 9.63 0.77
C PRO A 77 30.18 9.54 0.24
N GLY A 78 29.19 10.07 0.96
CA GLY A 78 27.78 10.10 0.57
C GLY A 78 27.23 11.51 0.45
N CYS A 79 26.07 11.64 -0.22
CA CYS A 79 25.31 12.88 -0.26
C CYS A 79 24.63 13.12 1.10
N VAL A 80 24.91 14.25 1.76
CA VAL A 80 24.36 14.57 3.08
C VAL A 80 22.82 14.63 3.10
N TYR A 81 22.18 14.98 1.98
CA TYR A 81 20.71 14.97 1.85
C TYR A 81 20.11 13.56 1.85
N LEU A 82 20.93 12.53 1.65
CA LEU A 82 20.52 11.13 1.67
C LEU A 82 20.77 10.44 3.01
N ASN A 83 21.36 11.12 3.99
CA ASN A 83 21.46 10.59 5.33
C ASN A 83 20.10 10.63 6.02
N PRO A 84 19.72 9.59 6.79
CA PRO A 84 18.50 9.63 7.57
C PRO A 84 18.55 10.85 8.49
N ALA A 85 17.46 11.62 8.55
CA ALA A 85 17.34 12.76 9.45
C ALA A 85 17.65 12.26 10.88
N VAL A 86 18.73 12.77 11.46
CA VAL A 86 19.07 12.49 12.86
C VAL A 86 17.92 13.01 13.72
N PRO A 87 17.41 12.23 14.70
CA PRO A 87 16.40 12.73 15.64
C PRO A 87 16.91 13.93 16.45
#